data_AF-A0A2T5LCW9-F1
#
_entry.id   AF-A0A2T5LCW9-F1
#
_cell.length_a   1.000
_cell.length_b   1.000
_cell.length_c   1.000
_cell.angle_alpha   90.00
_cell.angle_beta   90.00
_cell.angle_gamma   90.00
#
_symmetry.space_group_name_H-M   'P 1'
#
loop_
_entity.id
_entity.type
_entity.pdbx_description
1 polymer ?
#
loop_
_entity_poly.entity_id
_entity_poly.type
_entity_poly.pdbx_seq_one_letter_code
_entity_poly.pdbx_strand_id
1 'polypeptide(L)'
;MRHSALLLAGSLGLILASNAFASDRPDPGKLTTRCLDAAAKKYDVKNDYIQLQPIQAADSGSGYSIAGIADAGMDGKKNFSCQFDKKGKLANLVPEGK
;
A
#
# COMPACT_ATOMS: atom_id res chain seq x y z
N MET A 1 -4.71 48.78 43.95
CA MET A 1 -3.84 48.25 42.87
C MET A 1 -3.04 47.10 43.46
N ARG A 2 -3.33 45.85 43.08
CA ARG A 2 -2.49 44.90 42.29
C ARG A 2 -1.20 44.45 43.04
N HIS A 3 -0.79 43.20 43.20
CA HIS A 3 -0.93 42.00 42.36
C HIS A 3 -0.79 40.72 43.21
N SER A 4 -1.59 39.71 42.86
CA SER A 4 -1.55 38.34 43.40
C SER A 4 -0.28 37.61 42.98
N ALA A 5 0.37 36.94 43.94
CA ALA A 5 1.55 36.12 43.72
C ALA A 5 1.20 34.80 43.01
N LEU A 6 2.07 34.45 42.06
CA LEU A 6 2.13 33.23 41.27
C LEU A 6 2.08 31.94 42.09
N LEU A 7 1.36 30.93 41.60
CA LEU A 7 1.81 29.53 41.56
C LEU A 7 1.21 28.83 40.32
N LEU A 8 1.98 28.76 39.23
CA LEU A 8 1.70 27.91 38.07
C LEU A 8 2.21 26.50 38.40
N ALA A 9 1.30 25.61 38.80
CA ALA A 9 1.55 24.20 39.01
C ALA A 9 0.78 23.38 37.97
N GLY A 10 1.43 22.36 37.41
CA GLY A 10 0.76 21.31 36.64
C GLY A 10 1.35 21.07 35.26
N SER A 11 2.57 20.56 35.20
CA SER A 11 3.11 19.86 34.04
C SER A 11 2.28 18.60 33.77
N LEU A 12 1.27 18.69 32.89
CA LEU A 12 0.73 17.52 32.21
C LEU A 12 1.61 17.22 31.00
N GLY A 13 2.63 16.38 31.24
CA GLY A 13 3.29 15.65 30.16
C GLY A 13 2.26 14.70 29.54
N LEU A 14 1.64 15.11 28.43
CA LEU A 14 0.91 14.18 27.59
C LEU A 14 1.93 13.24 26.95
N ILE A 15 1.99 12.03 27.49
CA ILE A 15 2.67 10.89 26.88
C ILE A 15 2.04 10.72 25.49
N LEU A 16 2.80 11.04 24.45
CA LEU A 16 2.47 10.61 23.10
C LEU A 16 2.51 9.08 23.13
N ALA A 17 1.33 8.46 23.21
CA ALA A 17 1.14 7.07 22.88
C ALA A 17 1.58 6.92 21.42
N SER A 18 2.86 6.58 21.26
CA SER A 18 3.43 6.18 19.99
C SER A 18 2.71 4.90 19.63
N ASN A 19 1.74 5.00 18.72
CA ASN A 19 1.17 3.85 18.04
C ASN A 19 2.33 3.22 17.28
N ALA A 20 3.06 2.35 17.94
CA ALA A 20 3.91 1.38 17.28
C ALA A 20 2.94 0.54 16.45
N PHE A 21 2.75 0.96 15.20
CA PHE A 21 2.30 0.06 14.14
C PHE A 21 3.38 -1.01 14.06
N ALA A 22 3.27 -2.01 14.93
CA ALA A 22 4.01 -3.24 14.82
C ALA A 22 3.85 -3.67 13.37
N SER A 23 5.00 -3.71 12.70
CA SER A 23 5.16 -3.79 11.26
C SER A 23 4.82 -5.19 10.75
N ASP A 24 3.63 -5.70 11.07
CA ASP A 24 3.03 -6.89 10.46
C ASP A 24 2.53 -6.56 9.03
N ARG A 25 2.77 -5.33 8.57
CA ARG A 25 2.55 -4.96 7.17
C ARG A 25 3.57 -5.73 6.31
N PRO A 26 3.11 -6.56 5.36
CA PRO A 26 3.99 -7.19 4.40
C PRO A 26 4.84 -6.14 3.69
N ASP A 27 6.09 -6.51 3.45
CA ASP A 27 7.07 -5.65 2.82
C ASP A 27 6.54 -5.14 1.46
N PRO A 28 6.46 -3.81 1.25
CA PRO A 28 5.90 -3.24 0.03
C PRO A 28 6.72 -3.64 -1.21
N GLY A 29 8.04 -3.82 -1.07
CA GLY A 29 8.88 -4.34 -2.15
C GLY A 29 8.45 -5.74 -2.59
N LYS A 30 8.21 -6.64 -1.62
CA LYS A 30 7.72 -8.00 -1.91
C LYS A 30 6.36 -8.01 -2.61
N LEU A 31 5.42 -7.16 -2.19
CA LEU A 31 4.11 -7.06 -2.86
C LEU A 31 4.26 -6.61 -4.31
N THR A 32 5.11 -5.61 -4.54
CA THR A 32 5.40 -5.05 -5.87
C THR A 32 6.01 -6.13 -6.78
N THR A 33 7.05 -6.83 -6.33
CA THR A 33 7.68 -7.91 -7.10
C THR A 33 6.70 -9.05 -7.41
N ARG A 34 5.85 -9.43 -6.45
CA ARG A 34 4.82 -10.46 -6.66
C ARG A 34 3.79 -10.03 -7.72
N CYS A 35 3.38 -8.77 -7.70
CA CYS A 35 2.46 -8.22 -8.68
C CYS A 35 3.10 -8.18 -10.08
N LEU A 36 4.34 -7.71 -10.18
CA LEU A 36 5.09 -7.69 -11.44
C LEU A 36 5.21 -9.10 -12.03
N ASP A 37 5.66 -10.08 -11.25
CA ASP A 37 5.86 -11.46 -11.72
C ASP A 37 4.54 -12.09 -12.21
N ALA A 38 3.46 -11.90 -11.45
CA ALA A 38 2.15 -12.41 -11.83
C ALA A 38 1.60 -11.73 -13.09
N ALA A 39 1.77 -10.41 -13.22
CA ALA A 39 1.32 -9.66 -14.38
C ALA A 39 2.15 -9.97 -15.63
N ALA A 40 3.48 -10.03 -15.51
CA ALA A 40 4.39 -10.44 -16.59
C ALA A 40 4.00 -11.80 -17.14
N LYS A 41 3.75 -12.77 -16.25
CA LYS A 41 3.31 -14.11 -16.65
C LYS A 41 1.90 -14.14 -17.24
N LYS A 42 0.98 -13.28 -16.77
CA LYS A 42 -0.40 -13.21 -17.26
C LYS A 42 -0.50 -12.61 -18.65
N TYR A 43 0.29 -11.57 -18.91
CA TYR A 43 0.25 -10.77 -20.14
C TYR A 43 1.40 -11.11 -21.11
N ASP A 44 2.29 -12.02 -20.74
CA ASP A 44 3.48 -12.42 -21.50
C ASP A 44 4.39 -11.24 -21.88
N VAL A 45 4.55 -10.30 -20.93
CA VAL A 45 5.38 -9.09 -21.09
C VAL A 45 6.56 -9.09 -20.11
N LYS A 46 7.63 -8.38 -20.43
CA LYS A 46 8.73 -8.17 -19.47
C LYS A 46 8.29 -7.22 -18.35
N ASN A 47 8.89 -7.37 -17.18
CA ASN A 47 8.64 -6.48 -16.03
C ASN A 47 8.86 -4.99 -16.37
N ASP A 48 9.82 -4.67 -17.25
CA ASP A 48 10.08 -3.29 -17.69
C ASP A 48 8.91 -2.64 -18.46
N TYR A 49 8.01 -3.45 -19.03
CA TYR A 49 6.79 -2.98 -19.72
C TYR A 49 5.58 -2.88 -18.78
N ILE A 50 5.77 -3.11 -17.48
CA ILE A 50 4.72 -3.06 -16.49
C ILE A 50 4.93 -1.85 -15.58
N GLN A 51 3.97 -0.93 -15.60
CA GLN A 51 3.93 0.21 -14.69
C GLN A 51 2.97 -0.10 -13.55
N LEU A 52 3.50 -0.23 -12.34
CA LEU A 52 2.70 -0.36 -11.13
C LEU A 52 2.46 1.00 -10.48
N GLN A 53 1.25 1.20 -9.98
CA GLN A 53 0.91 2.30 -9.10
C GLN A 53 1.34 2.00 -7.65
N PRO A 54 1.41 3.01 -6.78
CA PRO A 54 1.66 2.81 -5.37
C PRO A 54 0.68 1.83 -4.73
N ILE A 55 1.16 1.06 -3.76
CA ILE A 55 0.32 0.13 -3.00
C ILE A 55 -0.76 0.90 -2.26
N GLN A 56 -2.00 0.47 -2.43
CA GLN A 56 -3.14 0.96 -1.66
C GLN A 56 -3.55 -0.10 -0.65
N ALA A 57 -3.73 0.31 0.60
CA ALA A 57 -4.36 -0.57 1.59
C ALA A 57 -5.87 -0.62 1.30
N ALA A 58 -6.48 -1.80 1.38
CA ALA A 58 -7.94 -1.90 1.28
C ALA A 58 -8.58 -1.21 2.50
N ASP A 59 -9.66 -0.45 2.28
CA ASP A 59 -10.32 0.42 3.28
C ASP A 59 -10.64 -0.27 4.63
N SER A 60 -10.89 -1.58 4.64
CA SER A 60 -11.22 -2.35 5.84
C SER A 60 -10.07 -3.17 6.41
N GLY A 61 -8.82 -2.88 6.02
CA GLY A 61 -7.65 -3.67 6.41
C GLY A 61 -7.74 -5.12 5.94
N SER A 62 -8.49 -5.37 4.86
CA SER A 62 -8.73 -6.68 4.25
C SER A 62 -7.51 -7.21 3.48
N GLY A 63 -6.55 -6.33 3.19
CA GLY A 63 -5.36 -6.64 2.43
C GLY A 63 -4.80 -5.42 1.71
N TYR A 64 -4.12 -5.66 0.60
CA TYR A 64 -3.44 -4.63 -0.20
C TYR A 64 -3.87 -4.74 -1.66
N SER A 65 -3.85 -3.64 -2.38
CA SER A 65 -4.16 -3.57 -3.81
C SER A 65 -3.06 -2.80 -4.52
N ILE A 66 -2.63 -3.30 -5.68
CA ILE A 66 -1.69 -2.63 -6.56
C ILE A 66 -2.31 -2.57 -7.95
N ALA A 67 -2.73 -1.39 -8.37
CA ALA A 67 -3.12 -1.16 -9.76
C ALA A 67 -1.87 -1.11 -10.64
N GLY A 68 -2.00 -1.53 -11.88
CA GLY A 68 -0.90 -1.56 -12.84
C GLY A 68 -1.38 -1.52 -14.28
N ILE A 69 -0.45 -1.21 -15.17
CA ILE A 69 -0.65 -1.18 -16.60
C ILE A 69 0.46 -2.01 -17.24
N ALA A 70 0.09 -3.07 -17.96
CA ALA A 70 1.00 -3.89 -18.75
C ALA A 70 0.94 -3.41 -20.21
N ASP A 71 2.07 -2.96 -20.75
CA ASP A 71 2.18 -2.62 -22.16
C ASP A 71 2.56 -3.87 -22.96
N ALA A 72 1.58 -4.44 -23.66
CA ALA A 72 1.78 -5.62 -24.51
C ALA A 72 2.16 -5.25 -25.95
N GLY A 73 2.63 -4.02 -26.19
CA GLY A 73 3.05 -3.55 -27.50
C GLY A 73 1.88 -3.50 -28.48
N MET A 74 1.78 -4.49 -29.37
CA MET A 74 0.75 -4.54 -30.40
C MET A 74 -0.66 -4.76 -29.84
N ASP A 75 -0.80 -5.47 -28.72
CA ASP A 75 -2.07 -5.69 -28.02
C ASP A 75 -2.53 -4.48 -27.19
N GLY A 76 -1.71 -3.43 -27.17
CA GLY A 76 -1.92 -2.20 -26.42
C GLY A 76 -1.68 -2.35 -24.92
N LYS A 77 -2.10 -1.31 -24.19
CA LYS A 77 -1.97 -1.23 -22.73
C LYS A 77 -3.13 -1.96 -22.07
N LYS A 78 -2.82 -2.91 -21.17
CA LYS A 78 -3.78 -3.67 -20.37
C LYS A 78 -3.71 -3.18 -18.94
N ASN A 79 -4.79 -2.57 -18.46
CA ASN A 79 -4.91 -2.21 -17.06
C ASN A 79 -5.22 -3.47 -16.25
N PHE A 80 -4.66 -3.56 -15.06
CA PHE A 80 -4.88 -4.66 -14.14
C PHE A 80 -4.74 -4.22 -12.70
N SER A 81 -5.22 -5.04 -11.78
CA SER A 81 -5.13 -4.81 -10.34
C SER A 81 -4.77 -6.10 -9.63
N CYS A 82 -3.67 -6.07 -8.89
CA CYS A 82 -3.23 -7.14 -8.01
C CYS A 82 -3.85 -6.94 -6.63
N GLN A 83 -4.73 -7.85 -6.23
CA GLN A 83 -5.29 -7.89 -4.89
C GLN A 83 -4.51 -8.89 -4.04
N PHE A 84 -4.06 -8.43 -2.88
CA PHE A 84 -3.32 -9.19 -1.90
C PHE A 84 -4.15 -9.34 -0.63
N ASP A 85 -3.98 -10.48 0.05
CA ASP A 85 -4.53 -10.65 1.40
C ASP A 85 -3.74 -9.85 2.45
N LYS A 86 -4.20 -9.87 3.70
CA LYS A 86 -3.51 -9.21 4.83
C LYS A 86 -2.08 -9.71 5.03
N LYS A 87 -1.77 -10.94 4.59
CA LYS A 87 -0.45 -11.58 4.71
C LYS A 87 0.48 -11.24 3.53
N GLY A 88 0.00 -10.47 2.55
CA GLY A 88 0.75 -10.10 1.36
C GLY A 88 0.89 -11.20 0.31
N LYS A 89 0.04 -12.22 0.36
CA LYS A 89 -0.10 -13.20 -0.72
C LYS A 89 -1.05 -12.66 -1.77
N LEU A 90 -0.69 -12.83 -3.04
CA LEU A 90 -1.54 -12.46 -4.16
C LEU A 90 -2.81 -13.32 -4.10
N ALA A 91 -3.93 -12.70 -3.80
CA ALA A 91 -5.24 -13.33 -3.74
C ALA A 91 -5.88 -13.36 -5.12
N ASN A 92 -5.73 -12.28 -5.90
CA ASN A 92 -6.30 -12.20 -7.24
C ASN A 92 -5.51 -11.24 -8.13
N LEU A 93 -5.49 -11.51 -9.44
CA LEU A 93 -5.03 -10.57 -10.47
C LEU A 93 -6.19 -10.32 -11.42
N VAL A 94 -6.75 -9.12 -11.35
CA VAL A 94 -7.97 -8.75 -12.07
C VAL A 94 -7.61 -7.79 -13.21
N PRO A 95 -7.88 -8.12 -14.48
CA PRO A 95 -7.80 -7.15 -15.55
C PRO A 95 -8.86 -6.06 -15.33
N GLU A 96 -8.45 -4.79 -15.38
CA GLU A 96 -9.38 -3.66 -15.36
C GLU A 96 -9.87 -3.43 -16.80
N GLY A 97 -11.10 -3.87 -17.05
CA GLY A 97 -11.74 -3.85 -18.36
C GLY A 97 -12.42 -5.18 -18.67
N LYS A 98 -13.72 -5.24 -18.33
CA LYS A 98 -14.67 -6.12 -19.00
C LYS A 98 -15.55 -5.28 -19.90
#